data_AF-A0A536TN90-F1
#
_entry.id   AF-A0A536TN90-F1
#
_cell.length_a   1.000
_cell.length_b   1.000
_cell.length_c   1.000
_cell.angle_alpha   90.00
_cell.angle_beta   90.00
_cell.angle_gamma   90.00
#
_symmetry.space_group_name_H-M   'P 1'
#
loop_
_entity.id
_entity.type
_entity.pdbx_description
1 polymer ?
#
loop_
_entity_poly.entity_id
_entity_poly.type
_entity_poly.pdbx_seq_one_letter_code
_entity_poly.pdbx_strand_id
1 'polypeptide(L)'
;MDDSAVRSGSPEELTKTPPTERTPADDDATRAPDDTATQPSVDAQHPWLGLASFTEETRAYFYGREDEVAELVRRVQRKTLTLLFGQSGLGKTSILRAGIVPWLRPTGYSPVYVRIDYSRESSPPSEQIKQAIFRATQESGQWTQTGVAVAGESLWEFLHHRDDILHDASGKTLIPLLIFDQFEEIFTLAQTDDFGRKRAAEFIEDLADLVENRSPKALEARIEQDESAAERFDFTRSDYRILIALRGAASSSRSKSPRRSCVSSRAAPSCGMPKSSRRF
;
A
#
# COMPACT_ATOMS: atom_id res chain seq x y z
N MET A 1 4.53 62.95 20.92
CA MET A 1 5.95 63.31 20.85
C MET A 1 6.58 62.48 19.74
N ASP A 2 6.17 62.67 18.48
CA ASP A 2 6.18 63.91 17.66
C ASP A 2 7.59 64.14 17.07
N ASP A 3 7.75 64.59 15.82
CA ASP A 3 6.83 64.66 14.67
C ASP A 3 7.68 64.93 13.41
N SER A 4 7.12 64.64 12.24
CA SER A 4 7.30 65.32 10.95
C SER A 4 8.67 65.81 10.43
N ALA A 5 9.00 65.23 9.27
CA ALA A 5 9.14 65.92 7.97
C ALA A 5 10.42 66.71 7.60
N VAL A 6 10.87 66.47 6.36
CA VAL A 6 11.65 67.41 5.55
C VAL A 6 11.05 67.53 4.13
N ARG A 7 11.01 68.78 3.64
CA ARG A 7 10.55 69.26 2.33
C ARG A 7 11.75 69.83 1.54
N SER A 8 11.76 70.02 0.23
CA SER A 8 10.90 69.59 -0.90
C SER A 8 11.58 70.04 -2.21
N GLY A 9 11.38 69.37 -3.36
CA GLY A 9 11.99 69.84 -4.61
C GLY A 9 11.60 69.10 -5.88
N SER A 10 10.70 69.69 -6.66
CA SER A 10 10.52 69.51 -8.12
C SER A 10 11.42 70.55 -8.85
N PRO A 11 11.53 70.65 -10.21
CA PRO A 11 10.59 70.16 -11.25
C PRO A 11 11.18 69.69 -12.62
N GLU A 12 10.25 69.33 -13.52
CA GLU A 12 10.24 69.50 -14.99
C GLU A 12 11.37 68.95 -15.90
N GLU A 13 10.97 68.18 -16.93
CA GLU A 13 10.84 68.77 -18.29
C GLU A 13 9.71 68.11 -19.10
N LEU A 14 9.20 68.83 -20.11
CA LEU A 14 8.02 68.54 -20.93
C LEU A 14 8.32 67.48 -22.03
N THR A 15 7.34 66.80 -22.65
CA THR A 15 6.68 67.34 -23.87
C THR A 15 5.44 66.57 -24.38
N LYS A 16 4.36 67.34 -24.55
CA LYS A 16 3.39 67.37 -25.68
C LYS A 16 2.44 66.17 -25.97
N THR A 17 1.17 66.43 -25.61
CA THR A 17 -0.16 65.97 -26.10
C THR A 17 -0.39 66.20 -27.63
N PRO A 18 -1.52 65.77 -28.30
CA PRO A 18 -2.89 65.54 -27.79
C PRO A 18 -3.59 64.26 -28.41
N PRO A 19 -4.93 64.14 -28.68
CA PRO A 19 -5.69 62.91 -28.33
C PRO A 19 -6.45 62.27 -29.53
N THR A 20 -7.55 61.54 -29.26
CA THR A 20 -8.49 60.86 -30.19
C THR A 20 -8.04 59.41 -30.49
N GLU A 21 -8.87 58.35 -30.42
CA GLU A 21 -10.33 58.23 -30.60
C GLU A 21 -10.91 57.08 -29.73
N ARG A 22 -12.24 57.01 -29.51
CA ARG A 22 -12.90 55.88 -28.81
C ARG A 22 -13.56 54.92 -29.80
N THR A 23 -13.25 53.63 -29.70
CA THR A 23 -13.96 52.51 -30.35
C THR A 23 -14.05 51.35 -29.34
N PRO A 24 -15.13 50.55 -29.30
CA PRO A 24 -15.57 49.90 -28.06
C PRO A 24 -14.95 48.53 -27.78
N ALA A 25 -15.23 48.05 -26.57
CA ALA A 25 -14.78 46.81 -25.94
C ALA A 25 -14.81 45.54 -26.81
N ASP A 26 -13.70 44.80 -26.73
CA ASP A 26 -13.67 43.34 -26.77
C ASP A 26 -12.97 42.86 -25.48
N ASP A 27 -13.73 42.25 -24.59
CA ASP A 27 -13.23 41.65 -23.34
C ASP A 27 -12.57 40.28 -23.64
N ASP A 28 -11.31 40.27 -24.09
CA ASP A 28 -10.47 39.05 -24.05
C ASP A 28 -9.65 38.98 -22.75
N ALA A 29 -10.37 38.95 -21.63
CA ALA A 29 -9.83 38.42 -20.39
C ALA A 29 -9.91 36.88 -20.47
N THR A 30 -8.95 36.28 -21.18
CA THR A 30 -8.75 34.82 -21.22
C THR A 30 -8.69 34.27 -19.79
N ARG A 31 -9.81 33.68 -19.36
CA ARG A 31 -10.01 33.15 -18.01
C ARG A 31 -9.18 31.87 -17.87
N ALA A 32 -8.08 31.97 -17.14
CA ALA A 32 -7.34 30.78 -16.72
C ALA A 32 -8.31 29.80 -16.01
N PRO A 33 -8.26 28.48 -16.32
CA PRO A 33 -9.02 27.51 -15.57
C PRO A 33 -8.45 27.46 -14.15
N ASP A 34 -9.28 27.86 -13.20
CA ASP A 34 -9.05 27.63 -11.77
C ASP A 34 -9.19 26.12 -11.51
N ASP A 35 -8.09 25.39 -11.69
CA ASP A 35 -8.03 23.94 -11.51
C ASP A 35 -7.89 23.59 -10.01
N THR A 36 -8.78 24.19 -9.21
CA THR A 36 -9.04 23.78 -7.83
C THR A 36 -9.75 22.43 -7.85
N ALA A 37 -8.95 21.37 -7.97
CA ALA A 37 -9.38 19.97 -7.98
C ALA A 37 -10.29 19.67 -6.78
N THR A 38 -11.59 19.73 -7.03
CA THR A 38 -12.63 19.53 -6.03
C THR A 38 -12.62 18.07 -5.61
N GLN A 39 -12.26 17.80 -4.35
CA GLN A 39 -12.35 16.46 -3.76
C GLN A 39 -13.82 15.99 -3.84
N PRO A 40 -14.12 14.83 -4.44
CA PRO A 40 -15.50 14.36 -4.59
C PRO A 40 -16.09 14.03 -3.21
N SER A 41 -17.05 14.84 -2.76
CA SER A 41 -17.79 14.62 -1.53
C SER A 41 -18.83 13.51 -1.70
N VAL A 42 -18.97 12.66 -0.68
CA VAL A 42 -19.98 11.59 -0.66
C VAL A 42 -21.34 12.18 -0.32
N ASP A 43 -22.36 11.87 -1.11
CA ASP A 43 -23.76 12.16 -0.83
C ASP A 43 -24.59 10.86 -0.92
N ALA A 44 -25.71 10.81 -0.19
CA ALA A 44 -26.59 9.65 -0.11
C ALA A 44 -27.19 9.23 -1.48
N GLN A 45 -27.22 10.15 -2.46
CA GLN A 45 -27.68 9.87 -3.82
C GLN A 45 -26.56 9.34 -4.74
N HIS A 46 -25.29 9.45 -4.33
CA HIS A 46 -24.11 9.06 -5.11
C HIS A 46 -23.08 8.30 -4.23
N PRO A 47 -23.39 7.07 -3.78
CA PRO A 47 -22.55 6.31 -2.84
C PRO A 47 -21.23 5.78 -3.45
N TRP A 48 -21.02 5.97 -4.76
CA TRP A 48 -19.84 5.50 -5.47
C TRP A 48 -18.75 6.56 -5.50
N LEU A 49 -17.89 6.57 -4.48
CA LEU A 49 -16.55 7.14 -4.59
C LEU A 49 -15.85 6.53 -5.82
N GLY A 50 -15.22 7.38 -6.63
CA GLY A 50 -14.49 6.97 -7.83
C GLY A 50 -13.16 6.28 -7.49
N LEU A 51 -12.04 6.79 -8.02
CA LEU A 51 -10.70 6.25 -7.74
C LEU A 51 -10.21 6.47 -6.29
N ALA A 52 -11.01 7.10 -5.43
CA ALA A 52 -10.72 7.31 -4.01
C ALA A 52 -11.02 6.06 -3.18
N SER A 53 -10.05 5.61 -2.37
CA SER A 53 -10.24 4.48 -1.45
C SER A 53 -11.14 4.86 -0.28
N PHE A 54 -12.10 4.00 0.10
CA PHE A 54 -12.84 4.18 1.35
C PHE A 54 -11.89 4.15 2.56
N THR A 55 -12.03 5.14 3.42
CA THR A 55 -11.37 5.33 4.71
C THR A 55 -12.15 4.69 5.85
N GLU A 56 -11.57 4.63 7.05
CA GLU A 56 -12.26 4.22 8.29
C GLU A 56 -13.54 5.05 8.53
N GLU A 57 -13.50 6.35 8.23
CA GLU A 57 -14.62 7.30 8.35
C GLU A 57 -15.76 7.06 7.34
N THR A 58 -15.46 6.45 6.18
CA THR A 58 -16.44 6.19 5.11
C THR A 58 -16.92 4.73 5.08
N ARG A 59 -16.63 3.95 6.14
CA ARG A 59 -17.10 2.57 6.36
C ARG A 59 -18.63 2.41 6.19
N ALA A 60 -19.42 3.43 6.51
CA ALA A 60 -20.88 3.41 6.38
C ALA A 60 -21.40 3.27 4.93
N TYR A 61 -20.51 3.32 3.92
CA TYR A 61 -20.82 3.14 2.50
C TYR A 61 -20.25 1.83 1.93
N PHE A 62 -19.57 1.02 2.75
CA PHE A 62 -18.89 -0.21 2.32
C PHE A 62 -19.77 -1.45 2.61
N TYR A 63 -20.63 -1.80 1.65
CA TYR A 63 -21.59 -2.91 1.76
C TYR A 63 -21.21 -4.10 0.85
N GLY A 64 -21.58 -5.32 1.27
CA GLY A 64 -21.54 -6.53 0.45
C GLY A 64 -20.19 -7.24 0.37
N ARG A 65 -19.28 -6.96 1.32
CA ARG A 65 -17.97 -7.63 1.49
C ARG A 65 -17.69 -8.04 2.94
N GLU A 66 -18.74 -8.14 3.75
CA GLU A 66 -18.66 -8.45 5.17
C GLU A 66 -18.03 -9.84 5.41
N ASP A 67 -18.43 -10.84 4.61
CA ASP A 67 -17.87 -12.19 4.65
C ASP A 67 -16.39 -12.24 4.24
N GLU A 68 -16.00 -11.46 3.21
CA GLU A 68 -14.60 -11.35 2.78
C GLU A 68 -13.74 -10.73 3.88
N VAL A 69 -14.24 -9.66 4.53
CA VAL A 69 -13.58 -8.99 5.65
C VAL A 69 -13.47 -9.93 6.85
N ALA A 70 -14.53 -10.66 7.21
CA ALA A 70 -14.53 -11.60 8.33
C ALA A 70 -13.54 -12.76 8.11
N GLU A 71 -13.50 -13.34 6.91
CA GLU A 71 -12.55 -14.39 6.55
C GLU A 71 -11.11 -13.90 6.54
N LEU A 72 -10.87 -12.67 6.05
CA LEU A 72 -9.54 -12.07 6.04
C LEU A 72 -9.05 -11.71 7.46
N VAL A 73 -9.91 -11.16 8.32
CA VAL A 73 -9.64 -10.98 9.76
C VAL A 73 -9.25 -12.31 10.42
N ARG A 74 -10.04 -13.37 10.18
CA ARG A 74 -9.77 -14.71 10.74
C ARG A 74 -8.43 -15.29 10.26
N ARG A 75 -8.00 -14.98 9.04
CA ARG A 75 -6.69 -15.39 8.50
C ARG A 75 -5.55 -14.63 9.16
N VAL A 76 -5.63 -13.30 9.21
CA VAL A 76 -4.63 -12.43 9.84
C VAL A 76 -4.40 -12.82 11.31
N GLN A 77 -5.46 -13.13 12.05
CA GLN A 77 -5.32 -13.57 13.45
C GLN A 77 -4.54 -14.89 13.60
N ARG A 78 -4.70 -15.83 12.65
CA ARG A 78 -4.20 -17.21 12.72
C ARG A 78 -2.89 -17.48 11.96
N LYS A 79 -2.40 -16.55 11.15
CA LYS A 79 -1.26 -16.75 10.25
C LYS A 79 -0.35 -15.51 10.22
N THR A 80 0.95 -15.71 10.44
CA THR A 80 1.98 -14.66 10.38
C THR A 80 1.90 -13.89 9.06
N LEU A 81 1.87 -14.59 7.93
CA LEU A 81 1.64 -14.00 6.61
C LEU A 81 0.24 -14.32 6.09
N THR A 82 -0.46 -13.29 5.62
CA THR A 82 -1.69 -13.40 4.83
C THR A 82 -1.54 -12.64 3.50
N LEU A 83 -1.99 -13.24 2.40
CA LEU A 83 -1.92 -12.66 1.06
C LEU A 83 -3.32 -12.32 0.55
N LEU A 84 -3.55 -11.05 0.21
CA LEU A 84 -4.76 -10.54 -0.43
C LEU A 84 -4.50 -10.31 -1.92
N PHE A 85 -5.01 -11.20 -2.77
CA PHE A 85 -4.88 -11.08 -4.22
C PHE A 85 -6.21 -10.66 -4.86
N GLY A 86 -6.14 -9.78 -5.87
CA GLY A 86 -7.30 -9.44 -6.69
C GLY A 86 -6.94 -8.51 -7.85
N GLN A 87 -7.82 -8.39 -8.84
CA GLN A 87 -7.61 -7.48 -9.96
C GLN A 87 -7.48 -6.01 -9.49
N SER A 88 -6.87 -5.17 -10.32
CA SER A 88 -6.86 -3.72 -10.07
C SER A 88 -8.28 -3.15 -10.07
N GLY A 89 -8.53 -2.07 -9.32
CA GLY A 89 -9.85 -1.45 -9.20
C GLY A 89 -10.85 -2.15 -8.27
N LEU A 90 -10.64 -3.41 -7.86
CA LEU A 90 -11.56 -4.14 -6.95
C LEU A 90 -11.56 -3.66 -5.48
N GLY A 91 -11.05 -2.47 -5.18
CA GLY A 91 -11.13 -1.88 -3.84
C GLY A 91 -10.29 -2.57 -2.75
N LYS A 92 -9.17 -3.23 -3.07
CA LYS A 92 -8.28 -3.86 -2.06
C LYS A 92 -7.87 -2.88 -0.95
N THR A 93 -7.40 -1.68 -1.30
CA THR A 93 -7.07 -0.62 -0.33
C THR A 93 -8.26 -0.24 0.55
N SER A 94 -9.48 -0.23 -0.01
CA SER A 94 -10.73 0.00 0.73
C SER A 94 -11.08 -1.15 1.69
N ILE A 95 -10.91 -2.41 1.26
CA ILE A 95 -11.05 -3.60 2.13
C ILE A 95 -10.08 -3.49 3.31
N LEU A 96 -8.82 -3.09 3.07
CA LEU A 96 -7.82 -2.93 4.11
C LEU A 96 -8.20 -1.81 5.10
N ARG A 97 -8.55 -0.61 4.59
CA ARG A 97 -8.78 0.61 5.37
C ARG A 97 -10.14 0.69 6.07
N ALA A 98 -11.23 0.43 5.34
CA ALA A 98 -12.60 0.51 5.87
C ALA A 98 -13.09 -0.83 6.45
N GLY A 99 -12.55 -1.95 5.96
CA GLY A 99 -12.85 -3.29 6.42
C GLY A 99 -11.93 -3.74 7.56
N ILE A 100 -10.68 -4.09 7.27
CA ILE A 100 -9.81 -4.84 8.19
C ILE A 100 -9.36 -4.03 9.40
N VAL A 101 -8.86 -2.81 9.20
CA VAL A 101 -8.30 -1.97 10.27
C VAL A 101 -9.30 -1.70 11.42
N PRO A 102 -10.55 -1.28 11.16
CA PRO A 102 -11.51 -0.98 12.23
C PRO A 102 -11.97 -2.22 13.01
N TRP A 103 -11.92 -3.41 12.40
CA TRP A 103 -12.22 -4.68 13.08
C TRP A 103 -11.06 -5.17 13.95
N LEU A 104 -9.80 -4.97 13.53
CA LEU A 104 -8.64 -5.49 14.26
C LEU A 104 -8.13 -4.56 15.36
N ARG A 105 -8.19 -3.23 15.19
CA ARG A 105 -7.68 -2.27 16.17
C ARG A 105 -8.26 -2.48 17.58
N PRO A 106 -9.59 -2.64 17.79
CA PRO A 106 -10.16 -2.87 19.13
C PRO A 106 -9.71 -4.20 19.77
N THR A 107 -9.30 -5.18 18.97
CA THR A 107 -8.84 -6.49 19.46
C THR A 107 -7.39 -6.47 19.98
N GLY A 108 -6.64 -5.38 19.77
CA GLY A 108 -5.24 -5.23 20.19
C GLY A 108 -4.22 -5.34 19.06
N TYR A 109 -4.61 -5.02 17.83
CA TYR A 109 -3.66 -4.87 16.71
C TYR A 109 -3.29 -3.40 16.53
N SER A 110 -2.03 -3.15 16.15
CA SER A 110 -1.56 -1.83 15.69
C SER A 110 -1.24 -1.90 14.19
N PRO A 111 -2.15 -1.42 13.31
CA PRO A 111 -1.93 -1.47 11.87
C PRO A 111 -0.89 -0.46 11.38
N VAL A 112 0.11 -0.96 10.66
CA VAL A 112 1.21 -0.19 10.08
C VAL A 112 1.13 -0.29 8.56
N TYR A 113 0.74 0.78 7.88
CA TYR A 113 0.77 0.82 6.42
C TYR A 113 2.20 1.05 5.93
N VAL A 114 2.73 0.09 5.18
CA VAL A 114 4.05 0.17 4.58
C VAL A 114 3.92 0.50 3.10
N ARG A 115 4.58 1.58 2.69
CA ARG A 115 4.93 1.87 1.30
C ARG A 115 6.42 2.18 1.25
N ILE A 116 7.14 1.48 0.39
CA ILE A 116 8.58 1.61 0.25
C ILE A 116 8.87 2.59 -0.88
N ASP A 117 9.70 3.61 -0.62
CA ASP A 117 10.36 4.38 -1.66
C ASP A 117 11.63 3.65 -2.11
N TYR A 118 11.75 3.41 -3.42
CA TYR A 118 12.89 2.72 -4.03
C TYR A 118 13.85 3.68 -4.76
N SER A 119 13.71 4.99 -4.56
CA SER A 119 14.66 6.00 -5.02
C SER A 119 16.10 5.68 -4.55
N ARG A 120 17.10 6.22 -5.26
CA ARG A 120 18.52 5.95 -4.92
C ARG A 120 18.92 6.62 -3.62
N GLU A 121 18.22 7.70 -3.30
CA GLU A 121 18.39 8.61 -2.18
C GLU A 121 17.65 8.12 -0.91
N SER A 122 16.71 7.18 -1.04
CA SER A 122 15.97 6.63 0.11
C SER A 122 16.80 5.70 0.98
N SER A 123 16.45 5.61 2.27
CA SER A 123 16.96 4.58 3.19
C SER A 123 16.58 3.16 2.74
N PRO A 124 17.32 2.10 3.13
CA PRO A 124 16.96 0.72 2.81
C PRO A 124 15.50 0.37 3.18
N PRO A 125 14.83 -0.55 2.46
CA PRO A 125 13.44 -0.90 2.74
C PRO A 125 13.18 -1.36 4.17
N SER A 126 14.12 -2.10 4.78
CA SER A 126 14.08 -2.51 6.19
C SER A 126 13.99 -1.30 7.13
N GLU A 127 14.85 -0.31 6.97
CA GLU A 127 14.85 0.95 7.75
C GLU A 127 13.56 1.76 7.54
N GLN A 128 13.02 1.78 6.32
CA GLN A 128 11.71 2.41 6.08
C GLN A 128 10.57 1.70 6.83
N ILE A 129 10.61 0.37 6.92
CA ILE A 129 9.63 -0.41 7.69
C ILE A 129 9.76 -0.14 9.18
N LYS A 130 10.98 -0.16 9.75
CA LYS A 130 11.23 0.21 11.16
C LYS A 130 10.67 1.61 11.46
N GLN A 131 10.97 2.59 10.62
CA GLN A 131 10.46 3.96 10.74
C GLN A 131 8.93 4.03 10.63
N ALA A 132 8.30 3.27 9.74
CA ALA A 132 6.84 3.19 9.63
C ALA A 132 6.21 2.58 10.88
N ILE A 133 6.81 1.53 11.44
CA ILE A 133 6.39 0.90 12.70
C ILE A 133 6.47 1.92 13.84
N PHE A 134 7.60 2.60 14.04
CA PHE A 134 7.70 3.64 15.07
C PHE A 134 6.65 4.74 14.94
N ARG A 135 6.47 5.31 13.74
CA ARG A 135 5.48 6.38 13.51
C ARG A 135 4.05 5.92 13.80
N ALA A 136 3.65 4.74 13.33
CA ALA A 136 2.30 4.21 13.54
C ALA A 136 2.05 3.80 15.01
N THR A 137 3.11 3.41 15.73
CA THR A 137 3.01 2.97 17.13
C THR A 137 3.07 4.12 18.13
N GLN A 138 3.75 5.23 17.84
CA GLN A 138 3.81 6.44 18.69
C GLN A 138 2.45 6.97 19.15
N GLU A 139 1.41 6.88 18.30
CA GLU A 139 0.05 7.33 18.63
C GLU A 139 -0.79 6.26 19.36
N SER A 140 -0.38 4.99 19.30
CA SER A 140 -1.20 3.84 19.74
C SER A 140 -0.62 3.06 20.93
N GLY A 141 0.67 3.21 21.23
CA GLY A 141 1.32 2.50 22.31
C GLY A 141 2.74 2.99 22.61
N GLN A 142 3.39 2.29 23.53
CA GLN A 142 4.75 2.53 23.98
C GLN A 142 5.51 1.20 23.91
N TRP A 143 6.74 1.25 23.41
CA TRP A 143 7.67 0.14 23.40
C TRP A 143 8.37 0.04 24.76
N THR A 144 8.53 -1.16 25.31
CA THR A 144 9.17 -1.37 26.63
C THR A 144 10.64 -0.98 26.67
N GLN A 145 11.33 -1.03 25.53
CA GLN A 145 12.57 -0.30 25.32
C GLN A 145 12.34 0.74 24.23
N THR A 146 12.91 1.94 24.36
CA THR A 146 12.69 3.00 23.36
C THR A 146 13.50 2.72 22.10
N GLY A 147 13.01 1.77 21.29
CA GLY A 147 13.48 1.49 19.94
C GLY A 147 14.96 1.17 19.84
N VAL A 148 15.35 -0.06 20.15
CA VAL A 148 16.68 -0.60 19.82
C VAL A 148 16.72 -0.99 18.34
N ALA A 149 16.31 -0.07 17.45
CA ALA A 149 16.58 -0.16 16.02
C ALA A 149 18.03 0.28 15.80
N VAL A 150 18.98 -0.66 15.97
CA VAL A 150 20.38 -0.36 15.70
C VAL A 150 20.54 -0.22 14.18
N ALA A 151 21.21 0.84 13.75
CA ALA A 151 21.45 1.09 12.34
C ALA A 151 22.19 -0.10 11.71
N GLY A 152 21.55 -0.76 10.73
CA GLY A 152 22.09 -1.94 10.06
C GLY A 152 21.60 -3.30 10.61
N GLU A 153 20.75 -3.34 11.64
CA GLU A 153 19.99 -4.56 11.96
C GLU A 153 19.03 -4.94 10.83
N SER A 154 18.74 -6.23 10.71
CA SER A 154 17.62 -6.76 9.93
C SER A 154 16.24 -6.34 10.49
N LEU A 155 15.17 -6.61 9.73
CA LEU A 155 13.81 -6.48 10.22
C LEU A 155 13.42 -7.60 11.19
N TRP A 156 14.03 -8.79 11.06
CA TRP A 156 13.89 -9.88 12.04
C TRP A 156 14.44 -9.45 13.40
N GLU A 157 15.71 -9.01 13.48
CA GLU A 157 16.32 -8.58 14.75
C GLU A 157 15.49 -7.51 15.47
N PHE A 158 15.02 -6.52 14.71
CA PHE A 158 14.19 -5.44 15.23
C PHE A 158 12.88 -5.92 15.90
N LEU A 159 12.23 -6.95 15.36
CA LEU A 159 10.98 -7.49 15.90
C LEU A 159 11.19 -8.63 16.92
N HIS A 160 12.43 -9.11 17.09
CA HIS A 160 12.77 -10.26 17.91
C HIS A 160 13.61 -9.94 19.15
N HIS A 161 13.96 -8.67 19.40
CA HIS A 161 14.53 -8.24 20.70
C HIS A 161 13.62 -8.70 21.84
N ARG A 162 14.17 -9.42 22.83
CA ARG A 162 13.41 -10.13 23.88
C ARG A 162 12.61 -9.18 24.77
N ASP A 163 13.19 -8.01 25.05
CA ASP A 163 12.66 -7.04 26.00
C ASP A 163 11.94 -5.86 25.31
N ASP A 164 11.71 -5.91 23.99
CA ASP A 164 11.11 -4.81 23.22
C ASP A 164 9.70 -5.15 22.70
N ILE A 165 8.71 -5.00 23.57
CA ILE A 165 7.31 -5.33 23.33
C ILE A 165 6.50 -4.03 23.26
N LEU A 166 5.59 -3.95 22.30
CA LEU A 166 4.65 -2.83 22.18
C LEU A 166 3.45 -3.04 23.10
N HIS A 167 3.16 -2.07 23.97
CA HIS A 167 1.97 -2.05 24.83
C HIS A 167 1.13 -0.80 24.60
N ASP A 168 -0.20 -0.91 24.77
CA ASP A 168 -1.07 0.28 24.85
C ASP A 168 -0.95 0.99 26.21
N ALA A 169 -1.64 2.13 26.34
CA ALA A 169 -1.65 2.92 27.58
C ALA A 169 -2.24 2.19 28.81
N SER A 170 -2.88 1.02 28.64
CA SER A 170 -3.36 0.16 29.73
C SER A 170 -2.37 -0.96 30.10
N GLY A 171 -1.23 -1.05 29.40
CA GLY A 171 -0.23 -2.11 29.55
C GLY A 171 -0.57 -3.39 28.79
N LYS A 172 -1.62 -3.40 27.96
CA LYS A 172 -1.95 -4.56 27.12
C LYS A 172 -1.02 -4.61 25.90
N THR A 173 -0.41 -5.76 25.65
CA THR A 173 0.41 -5.98 24.44
C THR A 173 -0.41 -5.75 23.16
N LEU A 174 0.17 -4.99 22.23
CA LEU A 174 -0.35 -4.76 20.90
C LEU A 174 0.43 -5.57 19.87
N ILE A 175 -0.28 -6.11 18.88
CA ILE A 175 0.28 -6.91 17.79
C ILE A 175 0.48 -5.99 16.56
N PRO A 176 1.72 -5.69 16.13
CA PRO A 176 1.95 -4.94 14.89
C PRO A 176 1.39 -5.71 13.69
N LEU A 177 0.60 -5.05 12.85
CA LEU A 177 0.09 -5.58 11.59
C LEU A 177 0.69 -4.79 10.43
N LEU A 178 1.74 -5.33 9.81
CA LEU A 178 2.40 -4.73 8.66
C LEU A 178 1.55 -4.94 7.41
N ILE A 179 0.97 -3.87 6.87
CA ILE A 179 0.11 -3.89 5.68
C ILE A 179 0.90 -3.33 4.50
N PHE A 180 1.34 -4.23 3.62
CA PHE A 180 1.98 -3.88 2.36
C PHE A 180 0.92 -3.79 1.25
N ASP A 181 0.46 -2.57 0.95
CA ASP A 181 -0.40 -2.33 -0.21
C ASP A 181 0.44 -2.05 -1.47
N GLN A 182 -0.02 -2.54 -2.62
CA GLN A 182 0.68 -2.43 -3.91
C GLN A 182 2.07 -3.10 -3.92
N PHE A 183 2.24 -4.21 -3.21
CA PHE A 183 3.54 -4.89 -3.11
C PHE A 183 4.09 -5.33 -4.48
N GLU A 184 3.25 -5.45 -5.52
CA GLU A 184 3.72 -5.77 -6.88
C GLU A 184 4.73 -4.76 -7.48
N GLU A 185 4.78 -3.53 -6.97
CA GLU A 185 5.66 -2.47 -7.49
C GLU A 185 7.16 -2.84 -7.36
N ILE A 186 7.52 -3.66 -6.37
CA ILE A 186 8.88 -4.21 -6.21
C ILE A 186 9.37 -4.95 -7.47
N PHE A 187 8.47 -5.66 -8.17
CA PHE A 187 8.82 -6.46 -9.34
C PHE A 187 9.06 -5.62 -10.58
N THR A 188 8.38 -4.48 -10.70
CA THR A 188 8.60 -3.51 -11.79
C THR A 188 9.92 -2.77 -11.57
N LEU A 189 10.22 -2.39 -10.33
CA LEU A 189 11.43 -1.63 -9.98
C LEU A 189 12.69 -2.49 -10.07
N ALA A 190 12.61 -3.78 -9.70
CA ALA A 190 13.70 -4.76 -9.88
C ALA A 190 14.12 -4.99 -11.36
N GLN A 191 13.30 -4.55 -12.32
CA GLN A 191 13.59 -4.63 -13.75
C GLN A 191 14.20 -3.34 -14.33
N THR A 192 14.29 -2.25 -13.55
CA THR A 192 14.75 -0.95 -14.05
C THR A 192 16.28 -0.87 -14.18
N ASP A 193 17.02 -1.27 -13.14
CA ASP A 193 18.48 -1.34 -13.16
C ASP A 193 19.02 -2.34 -12.11
N ASP A 194 20.34 -2.57 -12.08
CA ASP A 194 20.97 -3.50 -11.14
C ASP A 194 20.89 -3.03 -9.67
N PHE A 195 20.74 -1.72 -9.42
CA PHE A 195 20.60 -1.17 -8.07
C PHE A 195 19.21 -1.47 -7.50
N GLY A 196 18.15 -1.22 -8.28
CA GLY A 196 16.77 -1.59 -7.96
C GLY A 196 16.63 -3.10 -7.80
N ARG A 197 17.28 -3.89 -8.68
CA ARG A 197 17.31 -5.36 -8.55
C ARG A 197 17.97 -5.81 -7.24
N LYS A 198 19.12 -5.23 -6.87
CA LYS A 198 19.82 -5.55 -5.62
C LYS A 198 18.97 -5.21 -4.39
N ARG A 199 18.43 -3.98 -4.30
CA ARG A 199 17.58 -3.56 -3.17
C ARG A 199 16.30 -4.38 -3.05
N ALA A 200 15.70 -4.76 -4.18
CA ALA A 200 14.55 -5.66 -4.19
C ALA A 200 14.90 -7.06 -3.67
N ALA A 201 16.05 -7.62 -4.06
CA ALA A 201 16.51 -8.92 -3.57
C ALA A 201 16.82 -8.89 -2.06
N GLU A 202 17.54 -7.87 -1.58
CA GLU A 202 17.86 -7.68 -0.16
C GLU A 202 16.58 -7.58 0.69
N PHE A 203 15.58 -6.80 0.24
CA PHE A 203 14.30 -6.70 0.94
C PHE A 203 13.47 -7.99 0.89
N ILE A 204 13.49 -8.74 -0.23
CA ILE A 204 12.83 -10.04 -0.29
C ILE A 204 13.47 -11.05 0.66
N GLU A 205 14.80 -11.04 0.83
CA GLU A 205 15.50 -11.92 1.78
C GLU A 205 15.15 -11.55 3.23
N ASP A 206 15.21 -10.27 3.60
CA ASP A 206 14.87 -9.77 4.94
C ASP A 206 13.39 -10.00 5.32
N LEU A 207 12.46 -9.81 4.36
CA LEU A 207 11.04 -10.13 4.55
C LEU A 207 10.79 -11.65 4.62
N ALA A 208 11.56 -12.46 3.89
CA ALA A 208 11.46 -13.92 3.97
C ALA A 208 11.96 -14.45 5.32
N ASP A 209 13.08 -13.93 5.83
CA ASP A 209 13.60 -14.24 7.17
C ASP A 209 12.53 -13.92 8.24
N LEU A 210 11.89 -12.75 8.17
CA LEU A 210 10.80 -12.38 9.07
C LEU A 210 9.55 -13.27 8.94
N VAL A 211 9.15 -13.63 7.72
CA VAL A 211 7.95 -14.45 7.44
C VAL A 211 8.14 -15.91 7.87
N GLU A 212 9.32 -16.48 7.62
CA GLU A 212 9.67 -17.86 7.97
C GLU A 212 10.09 -18.01 9.44
N ASN A 213 10.27 -16.89 10.15
CA ASN A 213 10.90 -16.82 11.47
C ASN A 213 12.29 -17.49 11.48
N ARG A 214 13.11 -17.13 10.49
CA ARG A 214 14.48 -17.61 10.31
C ARG A 214 15.45 -16.51 10.72
N SER A 215 16.44 -16.86 11.55
CA SER A 215 17.55 -15.98 11.89
C SER A 215 18.31 -15.53 10.63
N PRO A 216 18.54 -14.23 10.43
CA PRO A 216 19.37 -13.78 9.31
C PRO A 216 20.82 -14.24 9.46
N LYS A 217 21.45 -14.64 8.35
CA LYS A 217 22.83 -15.17 8.32
C LYS A 217 23.86 -14.25 8.99
N ALA A 218 23.64 -12.93 8.93
CA ALA A 218 24.50 -11.94 9.58
C ALA A 218 24.40 -11.97 11.11
N LEU A 219 23.23 -12.30 11.67
CA LEU A 219 23.04 -12.56 13.09
C LEU A 219 23.67 -13.90 13.48
N GLU A 220 23.46 -14.96 12.68
CA GLU A 220 24.05 -16.29 12.93
C GLU A 220 25.58 -16.23 13.02
N ALA A 221 26.24 -15.56 12.06
CA ALA A 221 27.69 -15.38 12.06
C ALA A 221 28.21 -14.52 13.23
N ARG A 222 27.38 -13.67 13.83
CA ARG A 222 27.71 -12.93 15.06
C ARG A 222 27.57 -13.81 16.30
N ILE A 223 26.55 -14.67 16.36
CA ILE A 223 26.35 -15.63 17.46
C ILE A 223 27.48 -16.68 17.47
N GLU A 224 27.96 -17.11 16.31
CA GLU A 224 29.14 -18.00 16.21
C GLU A 224 30.43 -17.35 16.75
N GLN A 225 30.52 -16.02 16.73
CA GLN A 225 31.67 -15.26 17.27
C GLN A 225 31.49 -14.90 18.76
N ASP A 226 30.24 -14.69 19.20
CA ASP A 226 29.85 -14.30 20.55
C ASP A 226 28.47 -14.87 20.88
N GLU A 227 28.43 -16.00 21.60
CA GLU A 227 27.18 -16.67 21.98
C GLU A 227 26.24 -15.75 22.79
N SER A 228 26.78 -14.75 23.52
CA SER A 228 25.96 -13.81 24.30
C SER A 228 25.10 -12.88 23.42
N ALA A 229 25.44 -12.74 22.13
CA ALA A 229 24.60 -12.02 21.17
C ALA A 229 23.20 -12.65 21.02
N ALA A 230 23.07 -13.96 21.24
CA ALA A 230 21.78 -14.66 21.19
C ALA A 230 20.86 -14.34 22.39
N GLU A 231 21.42 -13.91 23.53
CA GLU A 231 20.64 -13.63 24.75
C GLU A 231 19.67 -12.45 24.58
N ARG A 232 19.97 -11.55 23.64
CA ARG A 232 19.16 -10.35 23.35
C ARG A 232 17.86 -10.67 22.61
N PHE A 233 17.78 -11.83 21.95
CA PHE A 233 16.67 -12.16 21.06
C PHE A 233 15.78 -13.28 21.63
N ASP A 234 14.52 -13.31 21.20
CA ASP A 234 13.60 -14.43 21.37
C ASP A 234 13.29 -15.03 19.99
N PHE A 235 13.98 -16.11 19.65
CA PHE A 235 13.83 -16.84 18.38
C PHE A 235 12.46 -17.51 18.20
N THR A 236 11.62 -17.55 19.24
CA THR A 236 10.25 -18.11 19.18
C THR A 236 9.16 -17.05 18.98
N ARG A 237 9.55 -15.77 19.00
CA ARG A 237 8.65 -14.63 18.94
C ARG A 237 7.89 -14.55 17.62
N SER A 238 6.59 -14.25 17.71
CA SER A 238 5.66 -14.21 16.58
C SER A 238 4.40 -13.37 16.87
N ASP A 239 4.56 -12.33 17.69
CA ASP A 239 3.55 -11.35 18.11
C ASP A 239 3.34 -10.20 17.09
N TYR A 240 3.71 -10.42 15.83
CA TYR A 240 3.46 -9.54 14.69
C TYR A 240 2.68 -10.28 13.58
N ARG A 241 2.08 -9.53 12.66
CA ARG A 241 1.37 -10.05 11.47
C ARG A 241 1.74 -9.26 10.23
N ILE A 242 1.67 -9.91 9.08
CA ILE A 242 2.03 -9.39 7.78
C ILE A 242 0.87 -9.66 6.83
N LEU A 243 0.37 -8.59 6.20
CA LEU A 243 -0.71 -8.63 5.23
C LEU A 243 -0.21 -7.97 3.94
N ILE A 244 0.05 -8.80 2.93
CA ILE A 244 0.51 -8.35 1.61
C ILE A 244 -0.69 -8.28 0.67
N ALA A 245 -0.90 -7.14 0.02
CA ALA A 245 -1.89 -7.00 -1.05
C ALA A 245 -1.20 -6.92 -2.41
N LEU A 246 -1.63 -7.79 -3.34
CA LEU A 246 -1.12 -7.86 -4.70
C LEU A 246 -2.21 -7.55 -5.73
N ARG A 247 -1.87 -6.78 -6.76
CA ARG A 247 -2.68 -6.68 -7.97
C ARG A 247 -2.38 -7.85 -8.91
N GLY A 248 -3.44 -8.53 -9.35
CA GLY A 248 -3.36 -9.41 -10.51
C GLY A 248 -3.20 -8.62 -11.79
N ALA A 249 -2.34 -9.09 -12.69
CA ALA A 249 -2.27 -8.58 -14.06
C ALA A 249 -3.66 -8.69 -14.72
N ALA A 250 -4.14 -7.59 -15.29
CA ALA A 250 -5.35 -7.64 -16.10
C ALA A 250 -5.06 -8.48 -17.34
N SER A 251 -5.62 -9.69 -17.40
CA SER A 251 -5.67 -10.47 -18.63
C SER A 251 -6.55 -9.71 -19.63
N SER A 252 -5.91 -8.90 -20.48
CA SER A 252 -6.55 -8.30 -21.64
C SER A 252 -6.86 -9.42 -22.65
N SER A 253 -7.93 -10.17 -22.38
CA SER A 253 -8.51 -11.15 -23.27
C SER A 253 -9.13 -10.43 -24.47
N ARG A 254 -8.27 -9.89 -25.35
CA ARG A 254 -8.63 -9.65 -26.75
C ARG A 254 -8.93 -11.00 -27.37
N SER A 255 -10.19 -11.41 -27.23
CA SER A 255 -10.79 -12.51 -27.97
C SER A 255 -10.61 -12.23 -29.47
N LYS A 256 -9.53 -12.78 -30.05
CA LYS A 256 -9.47 -13.01 -31.49
C LYS A 256 -10.40 -14.18 -31.77
N SER A 257 -11.70 -13.89 -31.93
CA SER A 257 -12.69 -14.84 -32.43
C SER A 257 -12.17 -15.51 -33.70
N PRO A 258 -11.90 -16.83 -33.71
CA PRO A 258 -11.69 -17.55 -34.95
C PRO A 258 -13.07 -17.68 -35.59
N ARG A 259 -13.28 -17.05 -36.74
CA ARG A 259 -14.45 -17.35 -37.58
C ARG A 259 -14.41 -18.84 -37.90
N ARG A 260 -15.32 -19.64 -37.34
CA ARG A 260 -15.58 -21.00 -37.79
C ARG A 260 -16.97 -21.06 -38.42
N SER A 261 -16.97 -21.54 -39.65
CA SER A 261 -18.12 -21.66 -40.54
C SER A 261 -19.18 -22.63 -39.99
N CYS A 262 -20.43 -22.35 -40.33
CA CYS A 262 -21.53 -23.30 -40.19
C CYS A 262 -21.23 -24.58 -40.99
N VAL A 263 -21.39 -25.75 -40.36
CA VAL A 263 -21.96 -26.93 -41.00
C VAL A 263 -22.97 -27.52 -40.03
N SER A 264 -24.19 -27.75 -40.53
CA SER A 264 -25.29 -28.37 -39.78
C SER A 264 -25.27 -29.88 -39.98
N SER A 265 -25.43 -30.64 -38.89
CA SER A 265 -26.00 -31.99 -38.96
C SER A 265 -26.54 -32.47 -37.60
N ARG A 266 -27.86 -32.62 -37.51
CA ARG A 266 -28.55 -33.49 -36.55
C ARG A 266 -29.72 -34.17 -37.24
N ALA A 267 -29.66 -35.49 -37.40
CA ALA A 267 -30.81 -36.32 -37.70
C ALA A 267 -30.58 -37.77 -37.24
N ALA A 268 -31.05 -38.04 -36.01
CA ALA A 268 -31.81 -39.23 -35.58
C ALA A 268 -31.25 -40.68 -35.78
N PRO A 269 -31.80 -41.67 -35.04
CA PRO A 269 -31.08 -42.93 -34.77
C PRO A 269 -31.74 -44.19 -35.36
N SER A 270 -30.96 -45.27 -35.47
CA SER A 270 -31.43 -46.63 -35.14
C SER A 270 -30.23 -47.58 -34.95
N CYS A 271 -30.21 -48.34 -33.85
CA CYS A 271 -29.24 -49.39 -33.62
C CYS A 271 -29.96 -50.74 -33.76
N GLY A 272 -29.73 -51.43 -34.88
CA GLY A 272 -30.27 -52.76 -35.15
C GLY A 272 -29.34 -53.86 -34.65
N MET A 273 -29.92 -54.91 -34.07
CA MET A 273 -29.22 -56.11 -33.58
C MET A 273 -28.31 -56.77 -34.63
N PRO A 274 -27.17 -57.38 -34.22
CA PRO A 274 -26.27 -58.06 -35.14
C PRO A 274 -26.81 -59.42 -35.61
N LYS A 275 -26.58 -59.75 -36.89
CA LYS A 275 -26.71 -61.12 -37.42
C LYS A 275 -25.33 -61.71 -37.70
N SER A 276 -25.19 -63.01 -37.42
CA SER A 276 -23.95 -63.77 -37.51
C SER A 276 -23.62 -64.28 -38.93
N SER A 277 -22.38 -64.16 -39.36
CA SER A 277 -21.69 -65.08 -40.29
C SER A 277 -20.19 -64.69 -40.37
N ARG A 278 -19.27 -65.44 -39.77
CA ARG A 278 -18.61 -66.67 -40.26
C ARG A 278 -17.48 -66.42 -41.29
N ARG A 279 -16.25 -66.74 -40.86
CA ARG A 279 -15.07 -67.22 -41.65
C ARG A 279 -14.46 -66.19 -42.63
N PHE A 280 -13.16 -66.16 -42.87
CA PHE A 280 -12.03 -67.00 -42.41
C PHE A 280 -11.03 -66.15 -41.61
#